data_AF-A0A0B2AFF7-F1
#
_entry.id   AF-A0A0B2AFF7-F1
#
_cell.length_a   1.000
_cell.length_b   1.000
_cell.length_c   1.000
_cell.angle_alpha   90.00
_cell.angle_beta   90.00
_cell.angle_gamma   90.00
#
_symmetry.space_group_name_H-M   'P 1'
#
loop_
_entity.id
_entity.type
_entity.pdbx_description
1 polymer ?
#
loop_
_entity_poly.entity_id
_entity_poly.type
_entity_poly.pdbx_seq_one_letter_code
_entity_poly.pdbx_strand_id
1 'polypeptide(L)'
;MGWRSALLGVVVAFVVWSLVRAFLVDVFYIPSGSMEPLLQPGDRIAVSRTAFASRPIERGDVVVFDGRGSFAPLDSGRGWIGDALQGAGEWLGVVPNETVFVKRVIGVAGDHVACCSPDGRLTVNGKPIDEPYLFPGDAPSTMKFDVIVPAGRLWLLGDHRSDSMDSRALLGAPGGGLVRTDRVIGEPIAILWPLDRLGPMTTTPKEVR
;
A
#
# COMPACT_ATOMS: atom_id res chain seq x y z
N MET A 1 -13.50 -0.53 47.50
CA MET A 1 -13.48 -0.86 46.05
C MET A 1 -13.74 -2.36 45.90
N GLY A 2 -14.88 -2.76 45.34
CA GLY A 2 -15.19 -4.19 45.16
C GLY A 2 -14.49 -4.75 43.92
N TRP A 3 -14.14 -6.03 43.93
CA TRP A 3 -13.57 -6.73 42.77
C TRP A 3 -14.41 -6.57 41.49
N ARG A 4 -15.73 -6.40 41.63
CA ARG A 4 -16.69 -6.13 40.53
C ARG A 4 -16.47 -4.77 39.85
N SER A 5 -16.21 -3.71 40.61
CA SER A 5 -15.88 -2.38 40.05
C SER A 5 -14.50 -2.36 39.41
N ALA A 6 -13.55 -3.14 39.95
CA ALA A 6 -12.22 -3.30 39.35
C ALA A 6 -12.29 -4.07 38.02
N LEU A 7 -13.04 -5.18 37.97
CA LEU A 7 -13.27 -5.93 36.73
C LEU A 7 -13.99 -5.11 35.67
N LEU A 8 -15.02 -4.35 36.06
CA LEU A 8 -15.73 -3.46 35.12
C LEU A 8 -14.79 -2.41 34.52
N GLY A 9 -13.91 -1.81 35.34
CA GLY A 9 -12.91 -0.86 34.86
C GLY A 9 -11.93 -1.47 33.86
N VAL A 10 -11.46 -2.69 34.12
CA VAL A 10 -10.57 -3.43 33.20
C VAL A 10 -11.26 -3.73 31.87
N VAL A 11 -12.50 -4.20 31.90
CA VAL A 11 -13.28 -4.49 30.68
C VAL A 11 -13.51 -3.22 29.86
N VAL A 12 -13.90 -2.11 30.49
CA VAL A 12 -14.09 -0.83 29.79
C VAL A 12 -12.78 -0.33 29.19
N ALA A 13 -11.67 -0.37 29.94
CA ALA A 13 -10.37 0.03 29.42
C ALA A 13 -9.93 -0.82 28.23
N PHE A 14 -10.15 -2.15 28.29
CA PHE A 14 -9.88 -3.05 27.18
C PHE A 14 -10.75 -2.72 25.96
N VAL A 15 -12.05 -2.52 26.14
CA VAL A 15 -12.97 -2.16 25.03
C VAL A 15 -12.56 -0.83 24.39
N VAL A 16 -12.28 0.21 25.19
CA VAL A 16 -11.84 1.51 24.67
C VAL A 16 -10.51 1.38 23.92
N TRP A 17 -9.54 0.65 24.48
CA TRP A 17 -8.26 0.41 23.81
C TRP A 17 -8.44 -0.38 22.51
N SER A 18 -9.30 -1.41 22.50
CA SER A 18 -9.63 -2.20 21.32
C SER A 18 -10.33 -1.37 20.25
N LEU A 19 -11.26 -0.48 20.62
CA LEU A 19 -11.94 0.41 19.69
C LEU A 19 -10.94 1.40 19.09
N VAL A 20 -10.14 2.08 19.91
CA VAL A 20 -9.09 3.00 19.44
C VAL A 20 -8.14 2.27 18.49
N ARG A 21 -7.69 1.06 18.83
CA ARG A 21 -6.86 0.25 17.94
C ARG A 21 -7.58 -0.12 16.64
N ALA A 22 -8.85 -0.53 16.72
CA ALA A 22 -9.65 -0.94 15.56
C ALA A 22 -9.92 0.20 14.58
N PHE A 23 -9.97 1.45 15.03
CA PHE A 23 -10.17 2.61 14.15
C PHE A 23 -8.88 3.18 13.56
N LEU A 24 -7.72 2.81 14.10
CA LEU A 24 -6.42 3.36 13.67
C LEU A 24 -5.61 2.39 12.81
N VAL A 25 -5.79 1.09 13.00
CA VAL A 25 -5.01 0.04 12.34
C VAL A 25 -5.92 -0.98 11.68
N ASP A 26 -5.70 -1.20 10.39
CA ASP A 26 -6.31 -2.30 9.64
C ASP A 26 -5.35 -3.47 9.49
N VAL A 27 -5.92 -4.67 9.28
CA VAL A 27 -5.14 -5.86 8.96
C VAL A 27 -5.52 -6.34 7.57
N PHE A 28 -4.54 -6.39 6.65
CA PHE A 28 -4.76 -6.87 5.29
C PHE A 28 -3.96 -8.15 5.01
N TYR A 29 -4.55 -9.05 4.23
CA TYR A 29 -3.89 -10.24 3.70
C TYR A 29 -3.23 -9.93 2.35
N ILE A 30 -2.00 -10.40 2.13
CA ILE A 30 -1.24 -10.22 0.88
C ILE A 30 -1.40 -11.46 0.00
N PRO A 31 -2.12 -11.37 -1.14
CA PRO A 31 -2.35 -12.51 -2.01
C PRO A 31 -1.29 -12.70 -3.11
N SER A 32 -0.40 -11.73 -3.36
CA SER A 32 0.51 -11.73 -4.52
C SER A 32 1.94 -11.31 -4.20
N GLY A 33 2.87 -11.69 -5.09
CA GLY A 33 4.32 -11.47 -4.96
C GLY A 33 4.82 -10.13 -5.52
N SER A 34 3.93 -9.25 -5.96
CA SER A 34 4.31 -7.99 -6.63
C SER A 34 5.11 -7.01 -5.77
N MET A 35 5.15 -7.23 -4.46
CA MET A 35 5.89 -6.44 -3.48
C MET A 35 7.05 -7.22 -2.85
N GLU A 36 7.43 -8.37 -3.43
CA GLU A 36 8.63 -9.08 -3.00
C GLU A 36 9.88 -8.24 -3.28
N PRO A 37 10.91 -8.31 -2.41
CA PRO A 37 11.03 -9.20 -1.25
C PRO A 37 10.41 -8.62 0.03
N LEU A 38 9.89 -7.39 -0.01
CA LEU A 38 9.36 -6.69 1.17
C LEU A 38 8.13 -7.42 1.75
N LEU A 39 7.16 -7.74 0.89
CA LEU A 39 5.96 -8.51 1.23
C LEU A 39 5.89 -9.75 0.37
N GLN A 40 5.54 -10.89 0.97
CA GLN A 40 5.37 -12.16 0.24
C GLN A 40 3.91 -12.62 0.32
N PRO A 41 3.46 -13.44 -0.64
CA PRO A 41 2.16 -14.08 -0.57
C PRO A 41 1.97 -14.81 0.77
N GLY A 42 0.84 -14.57 1.43
CA GLY A 42 0.53 -15.16 2.74
C GLY A 42 0.73 -14.22 3.93
N ASP A 43 1.41 -13.09 3.75
CA ASP A 43 1.60 -12.11 4.82
C ASP A 43 0.27 -11.50 5.26
N ARG A 44 0.13 -11.27 6.57
CA ARG A 44 -0.89 -10.37 7.12
C ARG A 44 -0.20 -9.14 7.66
N ILE A 45 -0.54 -7.98 7.13
CA ILE A 45 0.11 -6.72 7.47
C ILE A 45 -0.79 -5.82 8.30
N ALA A 46 -0.21 -5.12 9.27
CA ALA A 46 -0.85 -4.01 9.97
C ALA A 46 -0.66 -2.73 9.16
N VAL A 47 -1.74 -1.99 8.93
CA VAL A 47 -1.76 -0.75 8.15
C VAL A 47 -2.26 0.40 9.00
N SER A 48 -1.47 1.45 9.13
CA SER A 48 -1.80 2.67 9.85
C SER A 48 -2.59 3.63 8.96
N ARG A 49 -3.87 3.86 9.30
CA ARG A 49 -4.72 4.84 8.59
C ARG A 49 -4.28 6.28 8.78
N THR A 50 -3.61 6.56 9.90
CA THR A 50 -3.23 7.93 10.29
C THR A 50 -1.81 8.31 9.88
N ALA A 51 -1.04 7.38 9.30
CA ALA A 51 0.34 7.64 8.90
C ALA A 51 0.47 8.88 8.00
N PHE A 52 -0.43 9.03 7.03
CA PHE A 52 -0.45 10.17 6.12
C PHE A 52 -1.34 11.34 6.56
N ALA A 53 -1.90 11.28 7.77
CA ALA A 53 -2.62 12.41 8.36
C ALA A 53 -1.66 13.41 9.03
N SER A 54 -0.53 12.92 9.55
CA SER A 54 0.48 13.75 10.23
C SER A 54 1.63 14.20 9.31
N ARG A 55 1.79 13.56 8.15
CA ARG A 55 2.81 13.91 7.14
C ARG A 55 2.27 13.68 5.72
N PRO A 56 2.76 14.41 4.71
CA PRO A 56 2.43 14.12 3.32
C PRO A 56 3.00 12.75 2.89
N ILE A 57 2.39 12.20 1.84
CA ILE A 57 2.93 11.04 1.12
C ILE A 57 4.16 11.50 0.35
N GLU A 58 5.25 10.78 0.50
CA GLU A 58 6.54 11.07 -0.11
C GLU A 58 7.00 9.92 -1.01
N ARG A 59 7.99 10.18 -1.86
CA ARG A 59 8.62 9.14 -2.67
C ARG A 59 9.30 8.11 -1.77
N GLY A 60 9.22 6.84 -2.16
CA GLY A 60 9.72 5.71 -1.40
C GLY A 60 8.72 5.14 -0.38
N ASP A 61 7.66 5.86 -0.03
CA ASP A 61 6.60 5.33 0.83
C ASP A 61 5.96 4.08 0.21
N VAL A 62 5.56 3.13 1.05
CA VAL A 62 4.71 2.02 0.63
C VAL A 62 3.28 2.35 1.07
N VAL A 63 2.34 2.25 0.14
CA VAL A 63 0.94 2.64 0.39
C VAL A 63 0.01 1.47 0.11
N VAL A 64 -0.97 1.31 1.00
CA VAL A 64 -2.15 0.49 0.76
C VAL A 64 -3.26 1.40 0.27
N PHE A 65 -3.91 1.07 -0.84
CA PHE A 65 -4.90 1.95 -1.48
C PHE A 65 -6.03 1.17 -2.14
N ASP A 66 -7.17 1.84 -2.29
CA ASP A 66 -8.30 1.38 -3.09
C ASP A 66 -8.06 1.70 -4.57
N GLY A 67 -7.89 0.66 -5.37
CA GLY A 67 -7.57 0.74 -6.79
C GLY A 67 -8.76 1.05 -7.70
N ARG A 68 -9.99 1.18 -7.20
CA ARG A 68 -11.16 1.43 -8.06
C ARG A 68 -11.04 2.72 -8.86
N GLY A 69 -11.23 2.60 -10.17
CA GLY A 69 -11.12 3.69 -11.13
C GLY A 69 -9.70 3.95 -11.65
N SER A 70 -8.70 3.19 -11.18
CA SER A 70 -7.32 3.24 -11.69
C SER A 70 -6.76 1.84 -11.99
N PHE A 71 -6.87 0.91 -11.04
CA PHE A 71 -6.32 -0.45 -11.07
C PHE A 71 -7.43 -1.53 -11.10
N ALA A 72 -8.65 -1.17 -10.70
CA ALA A 72 -9.84 -2.02 -10.77
C ALA A 72 -11.03 -1.23 -11.35
N PRO A 73 -12.01 -1.89 -12.01
CA PRO A 73 -13.26 -1.26 -12.45
C PRO A 73 -14.04 -0.61 -11.29
N LEU A 74 -14.74 0.51 -11.56
CA LEU A 74 -15.50 1.27 -10.54
C LEU A 74 -16.71 0.50 -9.99
N ASP A 75 -17.23 -0.47 -10.74
CA ASP A 75 -18.44 -1.25 -10.50
C ASP A 75 -18.18 -2.60 -9.80
N SER A 76 -16.99 -2.81 -9.26
CA SER A 76 -16.53 -4.05 -8.61
C SER A 76 -17.18 -4.38 -7.24
N GLY A 77 -18.36 -3.84 -6.90
CA GLY A 77 -19.07 -4.10 -5.63
C GLY A 77 -20.14 -5.20 -5.73
N ARG A 78 -20.34 -6.01 -4.67
CA ARG A 78 -21.31 -7.12 -4.64
C ARG A 78 -22.63 -6.82 -3.89
N GLY A 79 -22.88 -5.55 -3.57
CA GLY A 79 -24.10 -5.09 -2.91
C GLY A 79 -24.05 -5.27 -1.39
N TRP A 80 -24.95 -4.60 -0.67
CA TRP A 80 -24.76 -4.27 0.75
C TRP A 80 -24.59 -5.46 1.73
N ILE A 81 -25.22 -6.62 1.47
CA ILE A 81 -25.09 -7.81 2.34
C ILE A 81 -23.75 -8.53 2.08
N GLY A 82 -23.36 -8.63 0.80
CA GLY A 82 -22.07 -9.18 0.41
C GLY A 82 -20.93 -8.30 0.92
N ASP A 83 -21.08 -6.98 0.79
CA ASP A 83 -20.12 -5.98 1.25
C ASP A 83 -19.95 -6.03 2.78
N ALA A 84 -21.00 -6.34 3.55
CA ALA A 84 -20.93 -6.45 5.01
C ALA A 84 -20.16 -7.70 5.49
N LEU A 85 -20.43 -8.87 4.89
CA LEU A 85 -19.73 -10.11 5.23
C LEU A 85 -18.27 -10.07 4.80
N GLN A 86 -18.02 -9.55 3.60
CA GLN A 86 -16.68 -9.35 3.09
C GLN A 86 -15.94 -8.30 3.93
N GLY A 87 -16.56 -7.17 4.26
CA GLY A 87 -15.97 -6.15 5.12
C GLY A 87 -15.56 -6.68 6.50
N ALA A 88 -16.36 -7.57 7.10
CA ALA A 88 -15.99 -8.23 8.36
C ALA A 88 -14.79 -9.18 8.19
N GLY A 89 -14.77 -9.95 7.11
CA GLY A 89 -13.66 -10.85 6.82
C GLY A 89 -12.36 -10.13 6.40
N GLU A 90 -12.47 -8.99 5.72
CA GLU A 90 -11.38 -8.09 5.38
C GLU A 90 -10.84 -7.39 6.63
N TRP A 91 -11.70 -6.92 7.53
CA TRP A 91 -11.31 -6.35 8.82
C TRP A 91 -10.50 -7.34 9.67
N LEU A 92 -10.87 -8.62 9.61
CA LEU A 92 -10.13 -9.71 10.25
C LEU A 92 -8.89 -10.17 9.46
N GLY A 93 -8.68 -9.69 8.23
CA GLY A 93 -7.57 -10.11 7.36
C GLY A 93 -7.66 -11.58 6.92
N VAL A 94 -8.88 -12.09 6.72
CA VAL A 94 -9.16 -13.51 6.41
C VAL A 94 -9.62 -13.73 4.97
N VAL A 95 -10.17 -12.70 4.31
CA VAL A 95 -10.54 -12.74 2.88
C VAL A 95 -9.79 -11.66 2.10
N PRO A 96 -9.32 -11.97 0.88
CA PRO A 96 -8.66 -11.00 0.02
C PRO A 96 -9.66 -9.97 -0.49
N ASN A 97 -9.29 -8.69 -0.44
CA ASN A 97 -10.01 -7.61 -1.10
C ASN A 97 -9.44 -7.44 -2.51
N GLU A 98 -10.23 -7.77 -3.54
CA GLU A 98 -9.78 -7.70 -4.95
C GLU A 98 -9.58 -6.28 -5.47
N THR A 99 -9.97 -5.27 -4.69
CA THR A 99 -9.86 -3.85 -5.05
C THR A 99 -8.78 -3.10 -4.26
N VAL A 100 -8.16 -3.73 -3.26
CA VAL A 100 -7.12 -3.13 -2.43
C VAL A 100 -5.76 -3.63 -2.87
N PHE A 101 -4.85 -2.68 -3.07
CA PHE A 101 -3.51 -2.95 -3.58
C PHE A 101 -2.46 -2.34 -2.65
N VAL A 102 -1.26 -2.92 -2.67
CA VAL A 102 -0.08 -2.38 -1.99
C VAL A 102 1.00 -2.13 -3.04
N LYS A 103 1.53 -0.90 -3.09
CA LYS A 103 2.59 -0.49 -4.02
C LYS A 103 3.51 0.56 -3.39
N ARG A 104 4.68 0.76 -3.98
CA ARG A 104 5.62 1.82 -3.60
C ARG A 104 5.37 3.10 -4.41
N VAL A 105 5.41 4.24 -3.74
CA VAL A 105 5.33 5.57 -4.34
C VAL A 105 6.66 5.90 -5.01
N ILE A 106 6.64 6.02 -6.34
CA ILE A 106 7.81 6.44 -7.12
C ILE A 106 7.74 7.91 -7.48
N GLY A 107 6.53 8.43 -7.74
CA GLY A 107 6.29 9.84 -8.03
C GLY A 107 5.10 10.41 -7.27
N VAL A 108 5.24 11.63 -6.79
CA VAL A 108 4.19 12.45 -6.18
C VAL A 108 3.85 13.63 -7.09
N ALA A 109 2.82 14.40 -6.75
CA ALA A 109 2.37 15.54 -7.53
C ALA A 109 3.53 16.47 -7.96
N GLY A 110 3.60 16.76 -9.26
CA GLY A 110 4.62 17.60 -9.89
C GLY A 110 5.82 16.82 -10.42
N ASP A 111 5.99 15.55 -10.06
CA ASP A 111 7.12 14.77 -10.53
C ASP A 111 7.01 14.40 -12.00
N HIS A 112 8.12 14.53 -12.70
CA HIS A 112 8.35 13.89 -13.99
C HIS A 112 9.06 12.56 -13.76
N VAL A 113 8.41 11.43 -14.03
CA VAL A 113 8.96 10.09 -13.87
C VAL A 113 9.13 9.45 -15.24
N ALA A 114 10.34 9.00 -15.57
CA ALA A 114 10.61 8.37 -16.85
C ALA A 114 11.48 7.11 -16.72
N CYS A 115 11.14 6.09 -17.51
CA CYS A 115 11.98 4.93 -17.76
C CYS A 115 12.48 4.94 -19.21
N CYS A 116 13.78 4.76 -19.47
CA CYS A 116 14.88 4.64 -18.51
C CYS A 116 16.07 5.37 -19.09
N SER A 117 16.92 5.88 -18.20
CA SER A 117 18.20 6.50 -18.55
C SER A 117 19.13 5.51 -19.27
N PRO A 118 20.23 5.98 -19.88
CA PRO A 118 21.15 5.10 -20.64
C PRO A 118 21.73 3.93 -19.82
N ASP A 119 21.84 4.08 -18.50
CA ASP A 119 22.27 3.07 -17.53
C ASP A 119 21.11 2.17 -17.02
N GLY A 120 19.92 2.30 -17.61
CA GLY A 120 18.77 1.45 -17.30
C GLY A 120 17.97 1.83 -16.06
N ARG A 121 18.26 2.98 -15.44
CA ARG A 121 17.61 3.44 -14.21
C ARG A 121 16.33 4.22 -14.48
N LEU A 122 15.41 4.21 -13.52
CA LEU A 122 14.34 5.19 -13.49
C LEU A 122 14.91 6.57 -13.20
N THR A 123 14.27 7.58 -13.77
CA THR A 123 14.57 8.98 -13.47
C THR A 123 13.36 9.65 -12.86
N VAL A 124 13.59 10.50 -11.85
CA VAL A 124 12.60 11.40 -11.28
C VAL A 124 13.14 12.82 -11.41
N ASN A 125 12.40 13.68 -12.10
CA ASN A 125 12.79 15.05 -12.43
C ASN A 125 14.17 15.10 -13.12
N GLY A 126 14.40 14.18 -14.05
CA GLY A 126 15.65 14.04 -14.82
C GLY A 126 16.84 13.45 -14.05
N LYS A 127 16.68 13.11 -12.76
CA LYS A 127 17.73 12.50 -11.95
C LYS A 127 17.52 10.99 -11.83
N PRO A 128 18.52 10.15 -12.16
CA PRO A 128 18.45 8.71 -11.89
C PRO A 128 18.26 8.44 -10.39
N ILE A 129 17.37 7.52 -10.05
CA ILE A 129 17.09 7.12 -8.64
C ILE A 129 17.69 5.75 -8.32
N ASP A 130 18.10 5.55 -7.07
CA ASP A 130 18.54 4.24 -6.56
C ASP A 130 17.32 3.45 -6.08
N GLU A 131 17.28 2.16 -6.43
CA GLU A 131 16.16 1.29 -6.09
C GLU A 131 16.66 0.02 -5.38
N PRO A 132 17.27 0.15 -4.17
CA PRO A 132 17.83 -1.00 -3.45
C PRO A 132 16.77 -2.00 -2.96
N TYR A 133 15.49 -1.64 -3.05
CA TYR A 133 14.34 -2.45 -2.66
C TYR A 133 13.86 -3.41 -3.77
N LEU A 134 14.43 -3.33 -4.98
CA LEU A 134 14.01 -4.18 -6.09
C LEU A 134 14.19 -5.66 -5.79
N PHE A 135 13.27 -6.48 -6.31
CA PHE A 135 13.45 -7.92 -6.31
C PHE A 135 14.78 -8.32 -6.99
N PRO A 136 15.57 -9.23 -6.40
CA PRO A 136 16.87 -9.59 -6.96
C PRO A 136 16.77 -10.04 -8.42
N GLY A 137 17.52 -9.36 -9.29
CA GLY A 137 17.57 -9.66 -10.73
C GLY A 137 16.60 -8.84 -11.59
N ASP A 138 15.69 -8.07 -10.98
CA ASP A 138 14.80 -7.21 -11.74
C ASP A 138 15.52 -5.96 -12.28
N ALA A 139 15.19 -5.61 -13.53
CA ALA A 139 15.47 -4.29 -14.05
C ALA A 139 14.44 -3.27 -13.51
N PRO A 140 14.82 -1.99 -13.36
CA PRO A 140 13.90 -0.92 -12.94
C PRO A 140 12.59 -0.88 -13.74
N SER A 141 12.62 -1.08 -15.06
CA SER A 141 11.43 -1.42 -15.83
C SER A 141 11.81 -1.97 -17.21
N THR A 142 11.00 -2.89 -17.72
CA THR A 142 11.06 -3.37 -19.11
C THR A 142 10.17 -2.57 -20.05
N MET A 143 9.27 -1.73 -19.50
CA MET A 143 8.38 -0.85 -20.24
C MET A 143 8.92 0.58 -20.24
N LYS A 144 8.85 1.25 -21.40
CA LYS A 144 9.15 2.68 -21.54
C LYS A 144 7.92 3.50 -21.15
N PHE A 145 8.15 4.56 -20.38
CA PHE A 145 7.13 5.52 -20.00
C PHE A 145 7.76 6.87 -19.69
N ASP A 146 6.97 7.93 -19.85
CA ASP A 146 7.31 9.31 -19.55
C ASP A 146 6.03 9.96 -19.03
N VAL A 147 5.99 10.29 -17.73
CA VAL A 147 4.77 10.70 -17.03
C VAL A 147 5.05 11.91 -16.16
N ILE A 148 4.17 12.91 -16.24
CA ILE A 148 4.10 13.99 -15.25
C ILE A 148 2.95 13.65 -14.30
N VAL A 149 3.25 13.54 -13.00
CA VAL A 149 2.27 13.20 -11.97
C VAL A 149 1.42 14.43 -11.63
N PRO A 150 0.09 14.43 -11.90
CA PRO A 150 -0.75 15.58 -11.62
C PRO A 150 -0.95 15.81 -10.11
N ALA A 151 -1.45 17.00 -9.75
CA ALA A 151 -1.88 17.29 -8.39
C ALA A 151 -2.89 16.26 -7.87
N GLY A 152 -2.70 15.82 -6.61
CA GLY A 152 -3.55 14.83 -5.95
C GLY A 152 -3.46 13.42 -6.53
N ARG A 153 -2.42 13.12 -7.33
CA ARG A 153 -2.14 11.79 -7.89
C ARG A 153 -0.78 11.26 -7.44
N LEU A 154 -0.62 9.95 -7.57
CA LEU A 154 0.59 9.20 -7.28
C LEU A 154 0.93 8.29 -8.46
N TRP A 155 2.23 8.11 -8.71
CA TRP A 155 2.77 7.10 -9.59
C TRP A 155 3.36 5.97 -8.75
N LEU A 156 2.77 4.79 -8.85
CA LEU A 156 3.05 3.65 -7.96
C LEU A 156 3.58 2.44 -8.73
N LEU A 157 4.66 1.83 -8.25
CA LEU A 157 5.23 0.59 -8.81
C LEU A 157 5.34 -0.50 -7.75
N GLY A 158 5.33 -1.77 -8.16
CA GLY A 158 5.69 -2.88 -7.28
C GLY A 158 7.21 -3.01 -7.15
N ASP A 159 7.66 -3.62 -6.05
CA ASP A 159 9.09 -3.89 -5.81
C ASP A 159 9.58 -5.08 -6.65
N HIS A 160 8.70 -6.05 -6.91
CA HIS A 160 8.92 -7.14 -7.86
C HIS A 160 8.40 -6.71 -9.24
N ARG A 161 9.23 -5.96 -9.96
CA ARG A 161 8.93 -5.36 -11.27
C ARG A 161 8.52 -6.41 -12.29
N SER A 162 9.10 -7.59 -12.32
CA SER A 162 8.71 -8.62 -13.30
C SER A 162 7.34 -9.24 -13.02
N ASP A 163 6.83 -9.16 -11.78
CA ASP A 163 5.55 -9.74 -11.33
C ASP A 163 4.53 -8.68 -10.83
N SER A 164 4.67 -7.44 -11.29
CA SER A 164 3.81 -6.33 -10.84
C SER A 164 3.04 -5.70 -11.98
N MET A 165 1.71 -5.89 -11.96
CA MET A 165 0.76 -5.01 -12.65
C MET A 165 0.56 -3.75 -11.80
N ASP A 166 1.10 -2.63 -12.30
CA ASP A 166 1.14 -1.34 -11.63
C ASP A 166 0.98 -0.19 -12.63
N SER A 167 1.32 1.04 -12.23
CA SER A 167 0.97 2.25 -12.99
C SER A 167 1.42 2.21 -14.46
N ARG A 168 2.60 1.62 -14.74
CA ARG A 168 3.14 1.53 -16.11
C ARG A 168 2.35 0.60 -17.03
N ALA A 169 1.77 -0.47 -16.48
CA ALA A 169 0.95 -1.42 -17.22
C ALA A 169 -0.46 -0.88 -17.51
N LEU A 170 -0.86 0.16 -16.77
CA LEU A 170 -2.21 0.74 -16.81
C LEU A 170 -2.24 2.12 -17.49
N LEU A 171 -1.15 2.52 -18.15
CA LEU A 171 -1.14 3.70 -19.00
C LEU A 171 -2.18 3.55 -20.12
N GLY A 172 -3.10 4.50 -20.21
CA GLY A 172 -4.24 4.47 -21.14
C GLY A 172 -5.52 3.84 -20.60
N ALA A 173 -5.47 3.17 -19.44
CA ALA A 173 -6.68 2.75 -18.72
C ALA A 173 -7.39 3.97 -18.08
N PRO A 174 -8.68 3.85 -17.67
CA PRO A 174 -9.33 4.87 -16.85
C PRO A 174 -8.46 5.25 -15.65
N GLY A 175 -8.29 6.55 -15.40
CA GLY A 175 -7.37 7.05 -14.37
C GLY A 175 -5.89 7.16 -14.81
N GLY A 176 -5.53 6.65 -16.00
CA GLY A 176 -4.22 6.84 -16.62
C GLY A 176 -3.08 6.12 -15.92
N GLY A 177 -3.36 5.03 -15.19
CA GLY A 177 -2.41 4.34 -14.33
C GLY A 177 -2.03 5.12 -13.08
N LEU A 178 -2.59 6.32 -12.86
CA LEU A 178 -2.31 7.17 -11.71
C LEU A 178 -3.35 6.94 -10.62
N VAL A 179 -2.89 6.88 -9.36
CA VAL A 179 -3.74 6.64 -8.20
C VAL A 179 -4.02 7.96 -7.49
N ARG A 180 -5.27 8.16 -7.05
CA ARG A 180 -5.62 9.36 -6.30
C ARG A 180 -5.10 9.27 -4.87
N THR A 181 -4.55 10.38 -4.37
CA THR A 181 -4.08 10.48 -2.97
C THR A 181 -5.18 10.22 -1.95
N ASP A 182 -6.43 10.59 -2.23
CA ASP A 182 -7.59 10.33 -1.36
C ASP A 182 -8.11 8.89 -1.39
N ARG A 183 -7.52 8.02 -2.23
CA ARG A 183 -7.78 6.57 -2.23
C ARG A 183 -6.77 5.79 -1.41
N VAL A 184 -5.75 6.46 -0.86
CA VAL A 184 -4.78 5.82 0.03
C VAL A 184 -5.47 5.52 1.37
N ILE A 185 -5.43 4.24 1.75
CA ILE A 185 -5.99 3.73 3.00
C ILE A 185 -5.00 3.96 4.14
N GLY A 186 -3.71 3.70 3.92
CA GLY A 186 -2.70 3.88 4.94
C GLY A 186 -1.32 3.33 4.59
N GLU A 187 -0.42 3.41 5.56
CA GLU A 187 0.96 2.92 5.47
C GLU A 187 1.07 1.55 6.15
N PRO A 188 1.64 0.54 5.49
CA PRO A 188 1.88 -0.75 6.11
C PRO A 188 3.08 -0.63 7.07
N ILE A 189 2.87 -0.97 8.35
CA ILE A 189 3.82 -0.70 9.45
C ILE A 189 4.39 -1.96 10.13
N ALA A 190 3.75 -3.12 9.99
CA ALA A 190 4.24 -4.38 10.54
C ALA A 190 3.67 -5.59 9.80
N ILE A 191 4.41 -6.69 9.79
CA ILE A 191 3.91 -8.02 9.44
C ILE A 191 3.44 -8.68 10.75
N LEU A 192 2.21 -9.17 10.78
CA LEU A 192 1.55 -9.83 11.91
C LEU A 192 1.53 -11.36 11.80
N TRP A 193 1.61 -11.87 10.57
CA TRP A 193 1.64 -13.30 10.25
C TRP A 193 2.33 -13.49 8.89
N PRO A 194 3.08 -14.58 8.65
CA PRO A 194 3.35 -15.70 9.56
C PRO A 194 4.32 -15.37 10.70
N LEU A 195 4.37 -16.19 11.75
CA LEU A 195 5.10 -15.88 13.00
C LEU A 195 6.62 -15.77 12.81
N ASP A 196 7.18 -16.46 11.84
CA ASP A 196 8.59 -16.40 11.44
C ASP A 196 8.97 -15.06 10.78
N ARG A 197 7.97 -14.30 10.29
CA ARG A 197 8.15 -12.98 9.68
C ARG A 197 7.52 -11.85 10.51
N LEU A 198 6.98 -12.16 11.68
CA LEU A 198 6.37 -11.20 12.60
C LEU A 198 7.39 -10.11 12.97
N GLY A 199 7.07 -8.86 12.69
CA GLY A 199 7.96 -7.76 13.03
C GLY A 199 7.52 -6.41 12.45
N PRO A 200 8.07 -5.31 12.97
CA PRO A 200 7.87 -3.99 12.38
C PRO A 200 8.45 -3.96 10.96
N MET A 201 7.73 -3.32 10.04
CA MET A 201 8.25 -3.06 8.72
C MET A 201 9.04 -1.76 8.75
N THR A 202 10.29 -1.85 8.33
CA THR A 202 11.06 -0.66 8.01
C THR A 202 10.86 -0.41 6.53
N THR A 203 9.95 0.51 6.18
CA THR A 203 10.00 1.09 4.84
C THR A 203 11.34 1.81 4.75
N THR A 204 12.27 1.27 3.95
CA THR A 204 13.67 1.69 3.85
C THR A 204 13.86 3.21 3.91
N PRO A 205 14.93 3.73 4.57
CA PRO A 205 15.22 5.16 4.61
C PRO A 205 15.20 5.80 3.21
N LYS A 206 14.61 6.99 3.14
CA LYS A 206 14.28 7.78 1.95
C LYS A 206 15.47 8.03 1.01
N GLU A 207 15.77 7.11 0.10
CA GLU A 207 16.64 7.36 -1.06
C GLU A 207 15.88 7.11 -2.37
N VAL A 208 14.72 7.76 -2.49
CA VAL A 208 14.22 8.24 -3.79
C VAL A 208 14.42 9.75 -3.82
N ARG A 209 15.69 10.20 -3.84
CA ARG A 209 16.07 11.62 -3.91
C ARG A 209 16.60 12.01 -5.28
#